data_AF-A0AAW0N456-F1
#
_entry.id   AF-A0AAW0N456-F1
#
_cell.length_a   1.000
_cell.length_b   1.000
_cell.length_c   1.000
_cell.angle_alpha   90.00
_cell.angle_beta   90.00
_cell.angle_gamma   90.00
#
_symmetry.space_group_name_H-M   'P 1'
#
loop_
_entity.id
_entity.type
_entity.pdbx_description
1 polymer ?
#
loop_
_entity_poly.entity_id
_entity_poly.type
_entity_poly.pdbx_seq_one_letter_code
_entity_poly.pdbx_strand_id
1 'polypeptide(L)'
;MDPHASTPGPDGLLCRGGCGVLLLPSSSPEPEHSCKDTLRALADALRDRSAAQEHEARMERLRWARTEHRLVARVNTVRAQARLHALRCRRRLHEYTLHAHDVMKHALGFYQVPGVTESTCLRAGAKAVQSVALVRQRAMQQEDNGIVHSDARPRTATDPMLSSRSSEGGPGPVSPVSSSDWT
;
A
#
# COMPACT_ATOMS: atom_id res chain seq x y z
N MET A 1 0.34 32.44 -63.94
CA MET A 1 1.44 33.15 -63.24
C MET A 1 0.98 33.30 -61.81
N ASP A 2 1.09 32.23 -61.03
CA ASP A 2 0.67 32.20 -59.64
C ASP A 2 1.90 32.40 -58.76
N PRO A 3 1.88 33.36 -57.80
CA PRO A 3 2.95 33.49 -56.84
C PRO A 3 2.72 32.43 -55.75
N HIS A 4 3.59 31.43 -55.70
CA HIS A 4 3.68 30.53 -54.56
C HIS A 4 4.02 31.34 -53.31
N ALA A 5 3.03 31.55 -52.45
CA ALA A 5 3.23 31.97 -51.08
C ALA A 5 3.94 30.82 -50.35
N SER A 6 5.26 30.91 -50.26
CA SER A 6 6.06 30.08 -49.37
C SER A 6 5.63 30.41 -47.94
N THR A 7 4.85 29.52 -47.33
CA THR A 7 4.61 29.53 -45.89
C THR A 7 5.96 29.41 -45.18
N PRO A 8 6.39 30.41 -44.40
CA PRO A 8 7.60 30.28 -43.61
C PRO A 8 7.40 29.15 -42.61
N GLY A 9 8.36 28.22 -42.57
CA GLY A 9 8.38 27.16 -41.57
C GLY A 9 8.38 27.72 -40.14
N PRO A 10 8.01 26.91 -39.13
CA PRO A 10 7.83 27.35 -37.74
C PRO A 10 9.09 27.98 -37.12
N ASP A 11 10.26 27.71 -37.70
CA ASP A 11 11.55 28.24 -37.25
C ASP A 11 11.73 29.75 -37.51
N GLY A 12 10.95 30.31 -38.45
CA GLY A 12 10.93 31.75 -38.73
C GLY A 12 10.18 32.58 -37.69
N LEU A 13 9.46 31.92 -36.78
CA LEU A 13 8.61 32.56 -35.77
C LEU A 13 9.23 32.54 -34.37
N LEU A 14 10.40 31.96 -34.14
CA LEU A 14 11.03 31.95 -32.82
C LEU A 14 12.06 33.08 -32.70
N CYS A 15 12.19 33.64 -31.50
CA CYS A 15 13.21 34.65 -31.23
C CYS A 15 14.62 34.11 -31.53
N ARG A 16 15.36 34.80 -32.40
CA ARG A 16 16.75 34.46 -32.77
C ARG A 16 17.73 34.47 -31.60
N GLY A 17 17.39 35.18 -30.52
CA GLY A 17 18.14 35.18 -29.26
C GLY A 17 17.97 33.91 -28.42
N GLY A 18 17.15 32.94 -28.88
CA GLY A 18 17.01 31.63 -28.24
C GLY A 18 16.14 31.60 -26.98
N CYS A 19 15.39 32.68 -26.68
CA CYS A 19 14.50 32.71 -25.51
C CYS A 19 13.17 31.96 -25.72
N GLY A 20 12.97 31.32 -26.88
CA GLY A 20 11.80 30.46 -27.16
C GLY A 20 10.47 31.19 -27.33
N VAL A 21 10.46 32.53 -27.39
CA VAL A 21 9.25 33.34 -27.60
C VAL A 21 8.86 33.33 -29.08
N LEU A 22 7.57 33.10 -29.34
CA LEU A 22 6.99 33.20 -30.68
C LEU A 22 6.81 34.67 -31.07
N LEU A 23 7.50 35.09 -32.13
CA LEU A 23 7.35 36.38 -32.79
C LEU A 23 6.05 36.35 -33.60
N LEU A 24 5.11 37.22 -33.25
CA LEU A 24 3.92 37.42 -34.09
C LEU A 24 4.34 38.10 -35.40
N PRO A 25 3.78 37.68 -36.55
CA PRO A 25 4.01 38.32 -37.84
C PRO A 25 3.23 39.65 -37.90
N SER A 26 3.61 40.62 -37.08
CA SER A 26 3.07 41.97 -37.08
C SER A 26 4.21 42.95 -37.33
N SER A 27 4.36 43.36 -38.59
CA SER A 27 4.99 44.55 -39.23
C SER A 27 6.12 45.36 -38.57
N SER A 28 6.66 44.99 -37.40
CA SER A 28 7.83 45.60 -36.78
C SER A 28 9.04 44.70 -37.01
N PRO A 29 10.15 45.20 -37.60
CA PRO A 29 11.38 44.44 -37.81
C PRO A 29 12.17 44.18 -36.52
N GLU A 30 11.74 44.74 -35.39
CA GLU A 30 12.37 44.56 -34.08
C GLU A 30 11.39 43.85 -33.13
N PRO A 31 11.76 42.68 -32.57
CA PRO A 31 10.93 42.00 -31.59
C PRO A 31 10.93 42.79 -30.28
N GLU A 32 9.76 43.28 -29.87
CA GLU A 32 9.55 44.12 -28.67
C GLU A 32 9.64 43.31 -27.36
N HIS A 33 10.71 42.52 -27.16
CA HIS A 33 10.96 41.85 -25.88
C HIS A 33 12.46 41.74 -25.56
N SER A 34 12.78 41.96 -24.28
CA SER A 34 14.11 41.67 -23.73
C SER A 34 14.22 40.17 -23.48
N CYS A 35 15.03 39.47 -24.30
CA CYS A 35 15.32 38.04 -24.15
C CYS A 35 15.74 37.66 -22.72
N LYS A 36 16.39 38.59 -22.02
CA LYS A 36 16.83 38.41 -20.64
C LYS A 36 15.66 38.34 -19.67
N ASP A 37 14.66 39.20 -19.86
CA ASP A 37 13.51 39.27 -18.96
C ASP A 37 12.51 38.14 -19.24
N THR A 38 12.39 37.72 -20.51
CA THR A 38 11.60 36.53 -20.86
C THR A 38 12.21 35.25 -20.29
N LEU A 39 13.54 35.09 -20.35
CA LEU A 39 14.22 33.95 -19.73
C LEU A 39 14.14 33.97 -18.21
N ARG A 40 14.23 35.15 -17.57
CA ARG A 40 14.00 35.29 -16.13
C ARG A 40 12.58 34.90 -15.74
N ALA A 41 11.58 35.43 -16.46
CA ALA A 41 10.18 35.08 -16.22
C ALA A 41 9.93 33.57 -16.40
N LEU A 42 10.54 32.95 -17.40
CA LEU A 42 10.46 31.50 -17.60
C LEU A 42 11.13 30.73 -16.45
N ALA A 43 12.30 31.18 -16.00
CA ALA A 43 13.02 30.57 -14.88
C ALA A 43 12.23 30.69 -13.57
N ASP A 44 11.62 31.84 -13.29
CA ASP A 44 10.77 32.04 -12.12
C ASP A 44 9.50 31.19 -12.21
N ALA A 45 8.84 31.14 -13.37
CA ALA A 45 7.68 30.26 -13.59
C ALA A 45 8.04 28.77 -13.48
N LEU A 46 9.25 28.36 -13.87
CA LEU A 46 9.74 27.00 -13.64
C LEU A 46 10.00 26.73 -12.16
N ARG A 47 10.60 27.69 -11.45
CA ARG A 47 10.85 27.59 -10.00
C ARG A 47 9.54 27.47 -9.24
N ASP A 48 8.56 28.31 -9.55
CA ASP A 48 7.24 28.28 -8.91
C ASP A 48 6.53 26.95 -9.16
N ARG A 49 6.58 26.44 -10.41
CA ARG A 49 6.05 25.11 -10.74
C ARG A 49 6.74 24.00 -9.96
N SER A 50 8.07 24.03 -9.83
CA SER A 50 8.79 23.04 -9.03
C SER A 50 8.41 23.09 -7.56
N ALA A 51 8.30 24.29 -6.97
CA ALA A 51 7.90 24.47 -5.59
C ALA A 51 6.47 23.97 -5.33
N ALA A 52 5.55 24.23 -6.27
CA ALA A 52 4.18 23.73 -6.22
C ALA A 52 4.14 22.19 -6.27
N GLN A 53 4.89 21.58 -7.19
CA GLN A 53 4.98 20.12 -7.31
C GLN A 53 5.59 19.47 -6.07
N GLU A 54 6.64 20.06 -5.49
CA GLU A 54 7.22 19.56 -4.25
C GLU A 54 6.24 19.67 -3.07
N HIS A 55 5.49 20.77 -3.00
CA HIS A 55 4.47 20.96 -1.99
C HIS A 55 3.35 19.92 -2.14
N GLU A 56 2.85 19.70 -3.35
CA GLU A 56 1.84 18.68 -3.65
C GLU A 56 2.35 17.28 -3.27
N ALA A 57 3.57 16.93 -3.65
CA ALA A 57 4.18 15.65 -3.27
C ALA A 57 4.30 15.49 -1.75
N ARG A 58 4.64 16.55 -1.00
CA ARG A 58 4.63 16.54 0.47
C ARG A 58 3.21 16.31 1.02
N MET A 59 2.22 17.00 0.47
CA MET A 59 0.82 16.88 0.90
C MET A 59 0.26 15.48 0.62
N GLU A 60 0.61 14.89 -0.51
CA GLU A 60 0.20 13.55 -0.88
C GLU A 60 0.82 12.50 0.05
N ARG A 61 2.12 12.63 0.38
CA ARG A 61 2.75 11.79 1.41
C ARG A 61 2.03 11.86 2.76
N LEU A 62 1.60 13.05 3.19
CA LEU A 62 0.84 13.22 4.43
C LEU A 62 -0.57 12.60 4.37
N ARG A 63 -1.21 12.62 3.20
CA ARG A 63 -2.51 11.94 2.99
C ARG A 63 -2.35 10.42 3.04
N TRP A 64 -1.32 9.88 2.40
CA TRP A 64 -1.00 8.47 2.45
C TRP A 64 -0.68 8.01 3.86
N ALA A 65 0.18 8.73 4.60
CA ALA A 65 0.51 8.39 5.99
C ALA A 65 -0.73 8.35 6.90
N ARG A 66 -1.64 9.32 6.77
CA ARG A 66 -2.91 9.31 7.53
C ARG A 66 -3.80 8.13 7.16
N THR A 67 -3.86 7.78 5.87
CA THR A 67 -4.65 6.65 5.37
C THR A 67 -4.08 5.33 5.89
N GLU A 68 -2.76 5.18 5.83
CA GLU A 68 -2.05 4.01 6.37
C GLU A 68 -2.31 3.85 7.86
N HIS A 69 -2.12 4.90 8.66
CA HIS A 69 -2.42 4.86 10.10
C HIS A 69 -3.87 4.45 10.39
N ARG A 70 -4.85 4.97 9.63
CA ARG A 70 -6.26 4.59 9.77
C ARG A 70 -6.48 3.11 9.44
N LEU A 71 -5.85 2.61 8.39
CA LEU A 71 -5.96 1.20 7.99
C LEU A 71 -5.32 0.28 9.02
N VAL A 72 -4.12 0.60 9.51
CA VAL A 72 -3.43 -0.14 10.56
C VAL A 72 -4.27 -0.20 11.84
N ALA A 73 -4.84 0.94 12.27
CA ALA A 73 -5.74 0.98 13.42
C ALA A 73 -6.98 0.08 13.22
N ARG A 74 -7.55 0.08 12.02
CA ARG A 74 -8.71 -0.77 11.67
C ARG A 74 -8.34 -2.26 11.71
N VAL A 75 -7.21 -2.65 11.13
CA VAL A 75 -6.72 -4.04 11.15
C VAL A 75 -6.48 -4.50 12.58
N ASN A 76 -5.84 -3.67 13.41
CA ASN A 76 -5.61 -3.97 14.81
C ASN A 76 -6.90 -4.14 15.60
N THR A 77 -7.89 -3.29 15.34
CA THR A 77 -9.22 -3.40 15.96
C THR A 77 -9.90 -4.71 15.58
N VAL A 78 -9.91 -5.08 14.30
CA VAL A 78 -10.50 -6.35 13.83
C VAL A 78 -9.75 -7.54 14.42
N ARG A 79 -8.43 -7.49 14.48
CA ARG A 79 -7.60 -8.55 15.10
C ARG A 79 -7.91 -8.72 16.58
N ALA A 80 -8.08 -7.62 17.32
CA ALA A 80 -8.47 -7.66 18.73
C ALA A 80 -9.88 -8.25 18.91
N GLN A 81 -10.83 -7.86 18.07
CA GLN A 81 -12.18 -8.43 18.06
C GLN A 81 -12.15 -9.93 17.76
N ALA A 82 -11.40 -10.38 16.76
CA ALA A 82 -11.25 -11.79 16.43
C ALA A 82 -10.68 -12.61 17.61
N ARG A 83 -9.65 -12.09 18.28
CA ARG A 83 -9.08 -12.71 19.51
C ARG A 83 -10.12 -12.82 20.61
N LEU A 84 -10.89 -11.75 20.86
CA LEU A 84 -11.94 -11.75 21.86
C LEU A 84 -13.04 -12.79 21.52
N HIS A 85 -13.45 -12.88 20.25
CA HIS A 85 -14.40 -13.89 19.80
C HIS A 85 -13.87 -15.31 19.98
N ALA A 86 -12.61 -15.57 19.64
CA ALA A 86 -11.96 -16.86 19.84
C ALA A 86 -11.96 -17.27 21.33
N LEU A 87 -11.65 -16.34 22.24
CA LEU A 87 -11.71 -16.58 23.69
C LEU A 87 -13.13 -16.90 24.17
N ARG A 88 -14.14 -16.16 23.71
CA ARG A 88 -15.55 -16.43 24.03
C ARG A 88 -16.01 -17.81 23.54
N CYS A 89 -15.62 -18.18 22.32
CA CYS A 89 -15.92 -19.51 21.78
C CYS A 89 -15.22 -20.62 22.56
N ARG A 90 -13.94 -20.45 22.92
CA ARG A 90 -13.20 -21.40 23.76
C ARG A 90 -13.87 -21.60 25.12
N ARG A 91 -14.32 -20.51 25.77
CA ARG A 91 -15.03 -20.58 27.04
C ARG A 91 -16.34 -21.36 26.90
N ARG A 92 -17.16 -21.05 25.90
CA ARG A 92 -18.44 -21.76 25.66
C ARG A 92 -18.22 -23.25 25.37
N LEU A 93 -17.21 -23.59 24.57
CA LEU A 93 -16.84 -24.98 24.32
C LEU A 93 -16.46 -25.71 25.60
N HIS A 94 -15.73 -25.04 26.51
CA HIS A 94 -15.39 -25.62 27.81
C HIS A 94 -16.64 -25.87 28.66
N GLU A 95 -17.56 -24.90 28.72
CA GLU A 95 -18.85 -25.03 29.42
C GLU A 95 -19.67 -26.20 28.86
N TYR A 96 -19.77 -26.34 27.54
CA TYR A 96 -20.44 -27.48 26.90
C TYR A 96 -19.76 -28.82 27.19
N THR A 97 -18.42 -28.85 27.23
CA THR A 97 -17.68 -30.08 27.53
C THR A 97 -17.94 -30.55 28.96
N LEU A 98 -17.97 -29.63 29.92
CA LEU A 98 -18.32 -29.94 31.31
C LEU A 98 -19.77 -30.42 31.42
N HIS A 99 -20.71 -29.73 30.78
CA HIS A 99 -22.11 -30.14 30.79
C HIS A 99 -22.31 -31.54 30.17
N ALA A 100 -21.67 -31.82 29.04
CA ALA A 100 -21.71 -33.14 28.41
C ALA A 100 -21.11 -34.22 29.32
N HIS A 101 -20.00 -33.91 30.02
CA HIS A 101 -19.42 -34.82 31.01
C HIS A 101 -20.38 -35.12 32.15
N ASP A 102 -21.06 -34.10 32.69
CA ASP A 102 -22.04 -34.29 33.76
C ASP A 102 -23.23 -35.14 33.28
N VAL A 103 -23.76 -34.87 32.09
CA VAL A 103 -24.84 -35.68 31.48
C VAL A 103 -24.41 -37.13 31.30
N MET A 104 -23.20 -37.37 30.78
CA MET A 104 -22.66 -38.73 30.63
C MET A 104 -22.50 -39.43 31.98
N LYS A 105 -21.99 -38.74 33.00
CA LYS A 105 -21.84 -39.29 34.35
C LYS A 105 -23.20 -39.70 34.92
N HIS A 106 -24.23 -38.86 34.77
CA HIS A 106 -25.57 -39.19 35.21
C HIS A 106 -26.13 -40.37 34.42
N ALA A 107 -26.04 -40.36 33.08
CA ALA A 107 -26.50 -41.45 32.24
C ALA A 107 -25.83 -42.79 32.61
N LEU A 108 -24.51 -42.82 32.79
CA LEU A 108 -23.78 -44.02 33.22
C LEU A 108 -24.19 -44.49 34.63
N GLY A 109 -24.51 -43.57 35.54
CA GLY A 109 -25.04 -43.90 36.87
C GLY A 109 -26.44 -44.52 36.81
N PHE A 110 -27.29 -44.10 35.87
CA PHE A 110 -28.61 -44.67 35.63
C PHE A 110 -28.55 -46.01 34.88
N TYR A 111 -27.61 -46.18 33.96
CA TYR A 111 -27.34 -47.42 33.24
C TYR A 111 -26.20 -48.20 33.91
N GLN A 112 -26.43 -48.74 35.12
CA GLN A 112 -25.58 -49.83 35.63
C GLN A 112 -25.81 -51.07 34.75
N VAL A 113 -25.16 -51.12 33.59
CA VAL A 113 -25.18 -52.29 32.71
C VAL A 113 -24.28 -53.35 33.35
N PRO A 114 -24.83 -54.51 33.78
CA PRO A 114 -24.01 -55.56 34.35
C PRO A 114 -23.08 -56.10 33.26
N GLY A 115 -21.77 -55.90 33.41
CA GLY A 115 -20.74 -56.52 32.56
C GLY A 115 -19.84 -55.58 31.75
N VAL A 116 -20.14 -54.27 31.66
CA VAL A 116 -19.22 -53.29 31.06
C VAL A 116 -18.35 -52.71 32.18
N THR A 117 -17.11 -53.17 32.30
CA THR A 117 -16.17 -52.60 33.29
C THR A 117 -16.03 -51.10 33.03
N GLU A 118 -16.16 -50.25 34.06
CA GLU A 118 -15.95 -48.79 34.00
C GLU A 118 -14.67 -48.41 33.21
N SER A 119 -13.68 -49.30 33.19
CA SER A 119 -12.38 -49.09 32.55
C SER A 119 -12.40 -48.92 31.01
N THR A 120 -13.42 -49.42 30.29
CA THR A 120 -13.48 -49.29 28.81
C THR A 120 -14.13 -47.98 28.37
N CYS A 121 -15.23 -47.57 29.01
CA CYS A 121 -15.89 -46.29 28.74
C CYS A 121 -14.99 -45.11 29.16
N LEU A 122 -14.32 -45.20 30.31
CA LEU A 122 -13.36 -44.18 30.77
C LEU A 122 -12.14 -44.09 29.84
N ARG A 123 -11.62 -45.22 29.31
CA ARG A 123 -10.51 -45.21 28.34
C ARG A 123 -10.88 -44.58 27.01
N ALA A 124 -12.09 -44.85 26.50
CA ALA A 124 -12.56 -44.23 25.25
C ALA A 124 -12.73 -42.71 25.42
N GLY A 125 -13.32 -42.28 26.55
CA GLY A 125 -13.41 -40.86 26.92
C GLY A 125 -12.05 -40.19 27.04
N ALA A 126 -11.08 -40.84 27.72
CA ALA A 126 -9.72 -40.31 27.86
C ALA A 126 -9.01 -40.14 26.50
N LYS A 127 -9.14 -41.10 25.58
CA LYS A 127 -8.57 -41.00 24.22
C LYS A 127 -9.19 -39.84 23.42
N ALA A 128 -10.49 -39.62 23.55
CA ALA A 128 -11.18 -38.51 22.88
C ALA A 128 -10.77 -37.13 23.44
N VAL A 129 -10.58 -37.02 24.77
CA VAL A 129 -10.07 -35.79 25.39
C VAL A 129 -8.62 -35.51 24.94
N GLN A 130 -7.80 -36.56 24.84
CA GLN A 130 -6.40 -36.44 24.42
C GLN A 130 -6.27 -36.03 22.93
N SER A 131 -7.15 -36.52 22.05
CA SER A 131 -7.17 -36.09 20.65
C SER A 131 -7.63 -34.64 20.49
N VAL A 132 -8.64 -34.20 21.25
CA VAL A 132 -9.08 -32.79 21.30
C VAL A 132 -7.97 -31.89 21.84
N ALA A 133 -7.21 -32.32 22.85
CA ALA A 133 -6.07 -31.59 23.38
C ALA A 133 -4.95 -31.43 22.33
N LEU A 134 -4.65 -32.47 21.55
CA LEU A 134 -3.69 -32.42 20.44
C LEU A 134 -4.12 -31.46 19.33
N VAL A 135 -5.41 -31.48 18.94
CA VAL A 135 -5.97 -30.54 17.96
C VAL A 135 -5.86 -29.10 18.48
N ARG A 136 -6.16 -28.88 19.76
CA ARG A 136 -6.01 -27.57 20.41
C ARG A 136 -4.55 -27.11 20.46
N GLN A 137 -3.60 -28.00 20.72
CA GLN A 137 -2.17 -27.68 20.75
C GLN A 137 -1.64 -27.31 19.35
N ARG A 138 -2.05 -28.02 18.30
CA ARG A 138 -1.71 -27.68 16.90
C ARG A 138 -2.32 -26.35 16.48
N ALA A 139 -3.58 -26.08 16.83
CA ALA A 139 -4.23 -24.80 16.53
C ALA A 139 -3.51 -23.62 17.22
N MET A 140 -3.09 -23.77 18.48
CA MET A 140 -2.32 -22.74 19.19
C MET A 140 -0.94 -22.50 18.55
N GLN A 141 -0.23 -23.55 18.12
CA GLN A 141 1.06 -23.41 17.43
C GLN A 141 0.94 -22.73 16.05
N GLN A 142 -0.19 -22.92 15.36
CA GLN A 142 -0.44 -22.26 14.08
C GLN A 142 -0.75 -20.77 14.24
N GLU A 143 -1.38 -20.38 15.35
CA GLU A 143 -1.59 -18.97 15.70
C GLU A 143 -0.28 -18.26 16.04
N ASP A 144 0.70 -18.92 16.67
CA ASP A 144 2.01 -18.30 16.96
C ASP A 144 2.91 -18.22 15.72
N ASN A 145 2.90 -19.23 14.85
CA ASN A 145 3.69 -19.22 13.61
C ASN A 145 3.15 -18.25 12.54
N GLY A 146 1.85 -17.94 12.56
CA GLY A 146 1.24 -16.95 11.66
C GLY A 146 1.54 -15.49 12.04
N ILE A 147 2.23 -15.24 13.16
CA ILE A 147 2.52 -13.89 13.66
C ILE A 147 3.95 -13.44 13.36
N VAL A 148 4.87 -14.36 13.03
CA VAL A 148 6.32 -14.06 12.96
C VAL A 148 6.80 -13.57 11.58
N HIS A 149 5.99 -13.61 10.52
CA HIS A 149 6.47 -13.28 9.16
C HIS A 149 5.95 -11.99 8.50
N SER A 150 5.29 -11.09 9.22
CA SER A 150 4.82 -9.83 8.63
C SER A 150 5.40 -8.55 9.24
N ASP A 151 6.21 -8.64 10.29
CA ASP A 151 6.96 -7.49 10.86
C ASP A 151 8.36 -7.35 10.23
N ALA A 152 8.45 -7.54 8.91
CA ALA A 152 9.56 -6.97 8.15
C ALA A 152 9.37 -5.45 8.11
N ARG A 153 9.78 -4.77 9.19
CA ARG A 153 10.00 -3.32 9.23
C ARG A 153 10.71 -2.91 7.93
N PRO A 154 10.21 -1.92 7.17
CA PRO A 154 11.10 -1.17 6.29
C PRO A 154 12.12 -0.51 7.21
N ARG A 155 13.39 -0.83 7.02
CA ARG A 155 14.52 -0.11 7.62
C ARG A 155 14.30 1.37 7.34
N THR A 156 14.04 2.15 8.38
CA THR A 156 14.20 3.60 8.36
C THR A 156 15.67 3.86 8.09
N ALA A 157 16.02 4.12 6.83
CA ALA A 157 17.29 4.72 6.47
C ALA A 157 17.26 6.18 6.95
N THR A 158 17.77 6.38 8.17
CA THR A 158 18.49 7.59 8.56
C THR A 158 19.83 7.51 7.82
N ASP A 159 20.08 8.35 6.82
CA ASP A 159 20.88 9.60 6.85
C ASP A 159 21.99 9.47 5.75
N PRO A 160 22.76 10.51 5.33
CA PRO A 160 22.71 11.93 5.69
C PRO A 160 22.71 12.90 4.47
N MET A 161 22.60 14.18 4.82
CA MET A 161 22.93 15.35 4.01
C MET A 161 24.36 15.36 3.41
N LEU A 162 24.45 16.04 2.25
CA LEU A 162 25.63 16.69 1.62
C LEU A 162 26.66 15.83 0.88
N SER A 163 26.62 15.90 -0.46
CA SER A 163 27.79 16.28 -1.26
C SER A 163 27.38 16.83 -2.62
N SER A 164 27.69 18.11 -2.80
CA SER A 164 27.75 18.79 -4.09
C SER A 164 28.70 18.06 -5.04
N ARG A 165 28.24 17.77 -6.26
CA ARG A 165 29.13 17.71 -7.42
C ARG A 165 28.37 17.98 -8.70
N SER A 166 28.75 19.10 -9.32
CA SER A 166 28.53 19.44 -10.71
C SER A 166 28.99 18.31 -11.65
N SER A 167 28.30 18.16 -12.78
CA SER A 167 28.83 18.07 -14.15
C SER A 167 28.02 17.09 -15.03
N GLU A 168 27.39 17.69 -16.06
CA GLU A 168 27.41 17.26 -17.47
C GLU A 168 26.60 16.05 -17.99
N GLY A 169 25.88 16.32 -19.10
CA GLY A 169 25.29 15.36 -20.06
C GLY A 169 23.86 14.96 -19.72
N GLY A 170 22.80 15.35 -20.44
CA GLY A 170 22.61 15.38 -21.90
C GLY A 170 21.41 14.45 -22.21
N PRO A 171 20.30 14.93 -22.81
CA PRO A 171 19.07 14.15 -22.94
C PRO A 171 19.09 13.21 -24.16
N GLY A 172 18.76 11.93 -23.93
CA GLY A 172 18.48 10.94 -24.98
C GLY A 172 16.96 10.66 -25.09
N PRO A 173 16.44 10.40 -26.30
CA PRO A 173 15.01 10.52 -26.60
C PRO A 173 14.18 9.30 -26.19
N VAL A 174 12.96 9.61 -25.71
CA VAL A 174 11.82 8.71 -25.54
C VAL A 174 11.17 8.43 -26.90
N SER A 175 10.98 7.14 -27.23
CA SER A 175 10.09 6.72 -28.31
C SER A 175 8.66 6.52 -27.77
N PRO A 176 7.63 6.87 -28.56
CA PRO A 176 6.23 6.78 -28.14
C PRO A 176 5.66 5.37 -28.23
N VAL A 177 4.74 5.09 -27.31
CA VAL A 177 3.87 3.93 -27.26
C VAL A 177 2.84 4.01 -28.39
N SER A 178 2.67 2.94 -29.15
CA SER A 178 1.55 2.77 -30.10
C SER A 178 0.51 1.89 -29.41
N SER A 179 -0.59 2.51 -29.00
CA SER A 179 -1.80 1.82 -28.54
C SER A 179 -2.88 2.10 -29.58
N SER A 180 -3.33 1.06 -30.26
CA SER A 180 -4.46 1.11 -31.19
C SER A 180 -5.65 0.43 -30.53
N ASP A 181 -6.79 1.08 -30.71
CA ASP A 181 -8.01 0.97 -29.96
C ASP A 181 -8.82 -0.32 -30.16
N TRP A 182 -9.63 -0.56 -29.14
CA TRP A 182 -10.79 -1.42 -29.13
C TRP A 182 -11.95 -0.71 -29.85
N THR A 183 -12.53 -1.36 -30.85
CA THR A 183 -13.98 -1.34 -31.14
C THR A 183 -14.35 -2.63 -31.81
#